data_AF-A0A1W0XC63-F1
#
_entry.id   AF-A0A1W0XC63-F1
#
_cell.length_a   1.000
_cell.length_b   1.000
_cell.length_c   1.000
_cell.angle_alpha   90.00
_cell.angle_beta   90.00
_cell.angle_gamma   90.00
#
_symmetry.space_group_name_H-M   'P 1'
#
loop_
_entity.id
_entity.type
_entity.pdbx_description
1 polymer ?
#
loop_
_entity_poly.entity_id
_entity_poly.type
_entity_poly.pdbx_seq_one_letter_code
_entity_poly.pdbx_strand_id
1 'polypeptide(L)' 'MTHSYTIMPTIDATGKLLSPLFIVMQEISGDFGPLVKKDLFTAPNIYVTASRSRRMMKDHLKTWLKRSTFHMWVTEPSS' A
#
# COMPACT_ATOMS: atom_id res chain seq x y z
N MET A 1 -11.67 -13.69 15.49
CA MET A 1 -11.34 -13.50 14.05
C MET A 1 -10.00 -12.78 13.99
N THR A 2 -8.97 -13.39 13.40
CA THR A 2 -7.64 -12.78 13.34
C THR A 2 -7.51 -12.03 12.02
N HIS A 3 -7.60 -10.71 12.09
CA HIS A 3 -7.30 -9.86 10.94
C HIS A 3 -5.78 -9.82 10.77
N SER A 4 -5.30 -10.05 9.56
CA SER A 4 -3.89 -9.92 9.24
C SER A 4 -3.70 -8.95 8.09
N TYR A 5 -2.63 -8.18 8.17
CA TYR A 5 -2.24 -7.22 7.15
C TYR A 5 -0.75 -7.38 6.85
N THR A 6 -0.35 -6.94 5.67
CA THR A 6 1.06 -6.80 5.28
C THR A 6 1.32 -5.34 4.95
N ILE A 7 2.39 -4.78 5.51
CA ILE A 7 2.87 -3.45 5.15
C ILE A 7 4.11 -3.62 4.29
N MET A 8 4.18 -2.91 3.17
CA MET A 8 5.37 -2.76 2.36
C MET A 8 5.87 -1.32 2.48
N PRO A 9 6.89 -1.07 3.31
CA PRO A 9 7.56 0.22 3.35
C PRO A 9 8.51 0.38 2.16
N THR A 10 8.75 1.62 1.76
CA THR A 10 9.91 1.98 0.93
C THR A 10 10.83 2.84 1.78
N ILE A 11 12.11 2.50 1.80
CA ILE A 11 13.14 3.24 2.52
C ILE A 11 14.20 3.63 1.48
N ASP A 12 14.64 4.88 1.50
CA ASP A 12 15.74 5.32 0.62
C ASP A 12 17.11 4.90 1.17
N ALA A 13 18.17 5.18 0.42
CA ALA A 13 19.54 4.85 0.81
C ALA A 13 20.01 5.60 2.08
N THR A 14 19.33 6.68 2.48
CA THR A 14 19.63 7.44 3.70
C THR A 14 18.94 6.86 4.94
N GLY A 15 18.07 5.84 4.76
CA GLY A 15 17.26 5.27 5.83
C GLY A 15 15.95 6.02 6.07
N LYS A 16 15.57 6.96 5.20
CA LYS A 16 14.32 7.70 5.33
C LYS A 16 13.16 6.87 4.77
N LEU A 17 12.08 6.78 5.54
CA LEU A 17 10.84 6.17 5.10
C LEU A 17 10.15 7.06 4.07
N LEU A 18 9.90 6.50 2.89
CA LEU A 18 9.22 7.18 1.79
C LEU A 18 7.71 6.97 1.87
N SER A 19 6.97 7.99 1.42
CA SER A 19 5.52 7.99 1.27
C SER A 19 5.14 7.59 -0.16
N PRO A 20 3.92 7.05 -0.40
CA PRO A 20 2.98 6.53 0.60
C PRO A 20 3.38 5.13 1.07
N LEU A 21 2.94 4.67 2.24
CA LEU A 21 3.05 3.26 2.67
C LEU A 21 2.02 2.38 1.97
N PHE A 22 2.39 1.18 1.51
CA PHE A 22 1.42 0.24 0.96
C PHE A 22 0.99 -0.82 1.96
N ILE A 23 -0.30 -0.89 2.20
CA ILE A 23 -0.92 -1.78 3.17
C ILE A 23 -1.89 -2.71 2.43
N VAL A 24 -1.69 -4.01 2.60
CA VAL A 24 -2.56 -5.05 2.04
C VAL A 24 -3.27 -5.75 3.19
N MET A 25 -4.58 -5.59 3.29
CA MET A 25 -5.43 -6.25 4.27
C MET A 25 -5.90 -7.61 3.74
N GLN A 26 -5.89 -8.63 4.59
CA GLN A 26 -6.41 -9.94 4.22
C GLN A 26 -7.93 -9.98 4.40
N GLU A 27 -8.66 -10.11 3.30
CA GLU A 27 -10.12 -10.23 3.25
C GLU A 27 -10.52 -11.56 2.59
N ILE A 28 -11.52 -12.26 3.14
CA ILE A 28 -11.97 -13.56 2.61
C ILE A 28 -12.45 -13.43 1.15
N SER A 29 -13.18 -12.36 0.86
CA SER A 29 -13.67 -11.99 -0.48
C SER A 29 -12.54 -11.55 -1.42
N GLY A 30 -11.43 -11.04 -0.88
CA GLY A 30 -10.34 -10.42 -1.63
C GLY A 30 -10.51 -8.94 -1.93
N ASP A 31 -11.64 -8.36 -1.52
CA ASP A 31 -11.95 -6.95 -1.64
C ASP A 31 -12.73 -6.49 -0.40
N PHE A 32 -12.69 -5.21 -0.10
CA PHE A 32 -13.44 -4.63 1.01
C PHE A 32 -14.94 -4.70 0.76
N GLY A 33 -15.69 -5.13 1.77
CA GLY A 33 -17.14 -5.05 1.76
C GLY A 33 -17.64 -3.59 1.77
N PRO A 34 -18.91 -3.33 1.41
CA PRO A 34 -19.46 -1.97 1.32
C PRO A 34 -19.34 -1.17 2.62
N LEU A 35 -19.53 -1.82 3.77
CA LEU A 35 -19.39 -1.19 5.09
C LEU A 35 -17.94 -0.78 5.37
N VAL A 36 -16.98 -1.67 5.08
CA VAL A 36 -15.55 -1.37 5.26
C VAL A 36 -15.11 -0.24 4.34
N LYS A 37 -15.59 -0.22 3.08
CA LYS A 37 -15.30 0.87 2.12
C LYS A 37 -15.82 2.23 2.60
N LYS A 38 -16.96 2.27 3.28
CA LYS A 38 -17.56 3.50 3.81
C LYS A 38 -16.70 4.14 4.91
N ASP A 39 -16.15 3.30 5.78
CA ASP A 39 -15.38 3.73 6.96
C ASP A 39 -13.87 3.50 6.79
N LEU A 40 -13.40 3.26 5.56
CA LEU A 40 -12.00 2.97 5.28
C LEU A 40 -11.15 4.21 5.54
N PHE A 41 -10.18 4.09 6.44
CA PHE A 41 -9.25 5.19 6.71
C PHE A 41 -8.42 5.53 5.46
N THR A 42 -8.42 6.81 5.09
CA THR A 42 -7.62 7.34 3.98
C THR A 42 -6.72 8.46 4.46
N ALA A 43 -5.44 8.40 4.11
CA ALA A 43 -4.52 9.51 4.28
C ALA A 43 -3.57 9.59 3.07
N PRO A 44 -3.03 10.79 2.72
CA PRO A 44 -2.17 10.95 1.55
C PRO A 44 -0.89 10.10 1.58
N ASN A 45 -0.44 9.72 2.77
CA ASN A 45 0.79 8.98 3.02
C ASN A 45 0.59 7.46 3.15
N ILE A 46 -0.62 6.95 2.88
CA ILE A 46 -0.89 5.51 2.87
C ILE A 46 -1.72 5.13 1.64
N TYR A 47 -1.52 3.91 1.17
CA TYR A 47 -2.34 3.28 0.16
C TYR A 47 -2.77 1.91 0.67
N VAL A 48 -4.08 1.72 0.83
CA VAL A 48 -4.66 0.52 1.44
C VAL A 48 -5.44 -0.26 0.39
N THR A 49 -5.22 -1.57 0.32
CA THR A 49 -5.96 -2.50 -0.56
C THR A 49 -6.28 -3.80 0.17
N ALA A 50 -7.21 -4.58 -0.36
CA ALA A 50 -7.54 -5.92 0.13
C ALA A 50 -6.99 -7.03 -0.78
N SER A 51 -6.83 -8.22 -0.21
CA SER A 51 -6.35 -9.44 -0.88
C SER A 51 -6.89 -10.69 -0.18
N ARG A 52 -7.17 -11.77 -0.93
CA ARG A 52 -7.47 -13.09 -0.33
C ARG A 52 -6.25 -13.73 0.31
N SER A 53 -5.10 -13.51 -0.33
CA SER A 53 -3.82 -14.08 0.06
C SER A 53 -3.15 -13.21 1.10
N ARG A 54 -2.66 -13.83 2.17
CA ARG A 54 -1.72 -13.19 3.11
C ARG A 54 -0.36 -12.90 2.47
N ARG A 55 0.00 -13.66 1.43
CA ARG A 55 1.26 -13.47 0.70
C ARG A 55 1.11 -12.36 -0.33
N MET A 56 2.08 -11.46 -0.30
CA MET A 56 2.37 -10.53 -1.39
C MET A 56 2.52 -11.28 -2.71
N MET A 57 1.71 -10.88 -3.70
CA MET A 57 1.76 -11.42 -5.07
C MET A 57 2.48 -10.45 -6.01
N LYS A 58 2.93 -10.94 -7.16
CA LYS A 58 3.60 -10.12 -8.19
C LYS A 58 2.81 -8.86 -8.56
N ASP A 59 1.48 -8.94 -8.60
CA ASP A 59 0.65 -7.79 -8.98
C ASP A 59 0.54 -6.72 -7.88
N HIS A 60 0.63 -7.13 -6.60
CA HIS A 60 0.76 -6.20 -5.47
C HIS A 60 2.08 -5.43 -5.57
N LEU A 61 3.17 -6.13 -5.90
CA LEU A 61 4.47 -5.50 -6.11
C LEU A 61 4.48 -4.55 -7.33
N LYS A 62 3.89 -4.94 -8.46
CA LYS A 62 3.76 -4.06 -9.64
C LYS A 62 2.96 -2.80 -9.31
N THR A 63 1.84 -2.97 -8.61
CA THR A 63 0.97 -1.85 -8.19
C THR A 63 1.74 -0.90 -7.29
N TRP A 64 2.50 -1.45 -6.34
CA TRP A 64 3.36 -0.67 -5.48
C TRP A 64 4.44 0.09 -6.24
N LEU A 65 5.25 -0.61 -7.04
CA LEU A 65 6.34 0.01 -7.80
C LEU A 65 5.85 1.15 -8.68
N LYS A 66 4.71 0.98 -9.37
CA LYS A 66 4.11 2.03 -10.19
C LYS A 66 3.75 3.27 -9.37
N ARG A 67 3.32 3.09 -8.12
CA ARG A 67 2.86 4.18 -7.26
C ARG A 67 4.00 4.85 -6.51
N SER A 68 5.00 4.09 -6.07
CA SER A 68 6.19 4.61 -5.40
C SER A 68 7.14 5.32 -6.36
N THR A 69 7.36 4.77 -7.57
CA THR A 69 8.15 5.48 -8.60
C THR A 69 7.48 6.78 -9.00
N PHE A 70 6.18 6.78 -9.28
CA PHE A 70 5.45 8.01 -9.60
C PHE A 70 5.56 9.07 -8.47
N HIS A 71 5.51 8.65 -7.20
CA HIS A 71 5.67 9.60 -6.10
C HIS A 71 7.10 10.15 -6.00
N MET A 72 8.12 9.30 -6.15
CA MET A 72 9.53 9.70 -6.10
C MET A 72 9.86 10.75 -7.17
N TRP A 73 9.45 10.55 -8.42
CA TRP A 73 9.66 11.49 -9.53
C TRP A 73 8.92 12.82 -9.38
N VAL A 74 7.85 12.87 -8.59
CA VAL A 74 7.09 14.12 -8.34
C VAL A 74 7.67 14.90 -7.16
N THR A 75 8.37 14.23 -6.24
CA THR A 75 8.92 14.85 -5.02
C THR A 75 10.41 15.20 -5.12
N GLU A 76 11.14 14.69 -6.10
CA GLU A 76 12.49 15.17 -6.42
C GLU A 76 12.38 16.47 -7.25
N PRO A 77 12.89 17.61 -6.75
CA PRO A 77 13.01 18.79 -7.60
C PRO A 77 13.99 18.45 -8.72
N SER A 78 13.61 18.74 -9.97
CA SER A 78 14.58 18.81 -11.07
C SER A 78 15.71 19.73 -10.62
N SER A 79 16.90 19.15 -10.43
CA SER A 79 18.14 19.89 -10.14
C SER A 79 18.47 20.86 -11.27
#